data_AF-A0A1H3F373-F1
#
_entry.id   AF-A0A1H3F373-F1
#
_cell.length_a   1.000
_cell.length_b   1.000
_cell.length_c   1.000
_cell.angle_alpha   90.00
_cell.angle_beta   90.00
_cell.angle_gamma   90.00
#
_symmetry.space_group_name_H-M   'P 1'
#
loop_
_entity.id
_entity.type
_entity.pdbx_description
1 polymer ?
#
loop_
_entity_poly.entity_id
_entity_poly.type
_entity_poly.pdbx_seq_one_letter_code
_entity_poly.pdbx_strand_id
1 'polypeptide(L)'
;MKMSDLVGKHKKESCFKEVYGEPPMVHGAFTYRCEDCGNEWRMWLEVGVEGKDKIMPSPFTIGCKCGGWAEHVDWHKDIWFSEHGHRPIGIGMKFFALDHEYGCGKASIYMGEKKGY
;
A
#
# COMPACT_ATOMS: atom_id res chain seq x y z
N MET A 1 -15.76 -11.44 -12.90
CA MET A 1 -16.05 -10.12 -13.47
C MET A 1 -15.05 -9.17 -12.85
N LYS A 2 -14.25 -8.46 -13.65
CA LYS A 2 -13.15 -7.63 -13.13
C LYS A 2 -13.68 -6.27 -12.69
N MET A 3 -13.01 -5.62 -11.76
CA MET A 3 -13.38 -4.27 -11.34
C MET A 3 -13.38 -3.27 -12.51
N SER A 4 -12.43 -3.42 -13.44
CA SER A 4 -12.35 -2.59 -14.65
C SER A 4 -13.55 -2.75 -15.59
N ASP A 5 -14.26 -3.88 -15.54
CA ASP A 5 -15.50 -4.09 -16.30
C ASP A 5 -16.67 -3.28 -15.72
N LEU A 6 -16.63 -3.01 -14.40
CA LEU A 6 -17.71 -2.33 -13.67
C LEU A 6 -17.53 -0.82 -13.59
N VAL A 7 -16.32 -0.38 -13.24
CA VAL A 7 -16.03 1.03 -12.95
C VAL A 7 -15.05 1.64 -13.96
N GLY A 8 -14.64 0.88 -14.97
CA GLY A 8 -13.63 1.30 -15.94
C GLY A 8 -12.21 1.24 -15.39
N LYS A 9 -11.23 1.50 -16.26
CA LYS A 9 -9.82 1.65 -15.87
C LYS A 9 -9.59 2.97 -15.13
N HIS A 10 -8.71 2.96 -14.13
CA HIS A 10 -8.26 4.23 -13.57
C HIS A 10 -7.36 4.97 -14.56
N LYS A 11 -7.41 6.29 -14.52
CA LYS A 11 -6.66 7.18 -15.43
C LYS A 11 -5.39 7.78 -14.81
N LYS A 12 -5.11 7.48 -13.54
CA LYS A 12 -3.93 8.01 -12.85
C LYS A 12 -2.65 7.42 -13.44
N GLU A 13 -1.74 8.30 -13.88
CA GLU A 13 -0.40 7.92 -14.36
C GLU A 13 0.47 7.40 -13.20
N SER A 14 0.39 8.04 -12.02
CA SER A 14 1.02 7.55 -10.79
C SER A 14 -0.01 6.92 -9.86
N CYS A 15 0.16 5.62 -9.58
CA CYS A 15 -0.68 4.85 -8.67
C CYS A 15 -0.27 4.99 -7.20
N PHE A 16 0.93 5.53 -6.93
CA PHE A 16 1.51 5.61 -5.60
C PHE A 16 1.98 7.03 -5.32
N LYS A 17 1.62 7.57 -4.15
CA LYS A 17 2.17 8.84 -3.68
C LYS A 17 3.63 8.63 -3.26
N GLU A 18 4.54 9.47 -3.74
CA GLU A 18 5.92 9.49 -3.27
C GLU A 18 5.98 10.14 -1.88
N VAL A 19 6.64 9.47 -0.94
CA VAL A 19 6.84 9.93 0.44
C VAL A 19 8.34 10.06 0.70
N TYR A 20 8.76 11.23 1.18
CA TYR A 20 10.14 11.56 1.52
C TYR A 20 10.26 11.91 3.00
N GLY A 21 11.46 11.79 3.56
CA GLY A 21 11.76 12.14 4.95
C GLY A 21 12.22 10.92 5.75
N GLU A 22 11.94 10.91 7.06
CA GLU A 22 12.20 9.76 7.94
C GLU A 22 11.39 8.53 7.49
N PRO A 23 11.94 7.31 7.60
CA PRO A 23 11.26 6.10 7.18
C PRO A 23 10.06 5.79 8.09
N PRO A 24 8.83 5.67 7.54
CA PRO A 24 7.68 5.18 8.29
C PRO A 24 7.94 3.80 8.91
N MET A 25 7.42 3.60 10.11
CA MET A 25 7.47 2.30 10.78
C MET A 25 6.33 1.42 10.26
N VAL A 26 6.65 0.18 9.88
CA VAL A 26 5.69 -0.80 9.40
C VAL A 26 5.62 -2.02 10.32
N HIS A 27 4.43 -2.61 10.45
CA HIS A 27 4.15 -3.74 11.35
C HIS A 27 3.77 -5.03 10.63
N GLY A 28 3.52 -4.94 9.33
CA GLY A 28 3.11 -6.08 8.52
C GLY A 28 3.07 -5.74 7.04
N ALA A 29 2.60 -6.69 6.24
CA ALA A 29 2.39 -6.49 4.81
C ALA A 29 1.32 -7.41 4.24
N PHE A 30 0.63 -6.90 3.23
CA PHE A 30 -0.32 -7.62 2.41
C PHE A 30 0.19 -7.78 0.97
N THR A 31 -0.33 -8.79 0.28
CA THR A 31 -0.04 -9.02 -1.13
C THR A 31 -1.21 -8.53 -1.96
N TYR A 32 -0.93 -7.65 -2.92
CA TYR A 32 -1.93 -7.13 -3.85
C TYR A 32 -1.66 -7.64 -5.26
N ARG A 33 -2.69 -8.09 -5.96
CA ARG A 33 -2.59 -8.56 -7.34
C ARG A 33 -3.61 -7.86 -8.24
N CYS A 34 -3.14 -7.41 -9.40
CA CYS A 34 -3.98 -6.79 -10.40
C CYS A 34 -4.81 -7.83 -11.17
N GLU A 35 -6.12 -7.64 -11.26
CA GLU A 35 -7.01 -8.53 -12.00
C GLU A 35 -6.84 -8.42 -13.53
N ASP A 36 -6.37 -7.27 -14.01
CA ASP A 36 -6.20 -7.00 -15.43
C ASP A 36 -4.93 -7.62 -16.00
N CYS A 37 -3.77 -7.34 -15.38
CA CYS A 37 -2.46 -7.78 -15.90
C CYS A 37 -1.78 -8.85 -15.05
N GLY A 38 -2.35 -9.25 -13.91
CA GLY A 38 -1.79 -10.27 -13.02
C GLY A 38 -0.58 -9.82 -12.21
N ASN A 39 -0.10 -8.58 -12.37
CA ASN A 39 1.06 -8.09 -11.62
C ASN A 39 0.76 -8.12 -10.11
N GLU A 40 1.70 -8.65 -9.35
CA GLU A 40 1.58 -8.84 -7.90
C GLU A 40 2.68 -8.06 -7.19
N TRP A 41 2.34 -7.42 -6.07
CA TRP A 41 3.32 -6.73 -5.25
C TRP A 41 2.88 -6.67 -3.80
N ARG A 42 3.87 -6.44 -2.95
CA ARG A 42 3.68 -6.30 -1.52
C ARG A 42 3.38 -4.85 -1.16
N MET A 43 2.42 -4.67 -0.28
CA MET A 43 2.06 -3.41 0.36
C MET A 43 2.33 -3.54 1.85
N TRP A 44 3.37 -2.86 2.32
CA TRP A 44 3.65 -2.77 3.75
C TRP A 44 2.59 -1.92 4.46
N LEU A 45 2.39 -2.14 5.75
CA LEU A 45 1.39 -1.47 6.56
C LEU A 45 2.09 -0.52 7.52
N GLU A 46 1.95 0.79 7.35
CA GLU A 46 2.38 1.74 8.38
C GLU A 46 1.66 1.42 9.69
N VAL A 47 2.35 1.56 10.83
CA VAL A 47 1.74 1.38 12.15
C VAL A 47 0.50 2.28 12.27
N GLY A 48 -0.64 1.67 12.56
CA GLY A 48 -1.95 2.33 12.55
C GLY A 48 -2.83 2.03 11.34
N VAL A 49 -2.28 1.49 10.25
CA VAL A 49 -3.05 0.90 9.16
C VAL A 49 -3.23 -0.60 9.43
N GLU A 50 -4.48 -1.02 9.65
CA GLU A 50 -4.84 -2.39 10.06
C GLU A 50 -4.14 -2.88 11.35
N GLY A 51 -4.41 -4.14 11.74
CA GLY A 51 -3.78 -4.80 12.89
C GLY A 51 -4.31 -4.35 14.25
N LYS A 52 -3.48 -4.54 15.30
CA LYS A 52 -3.88 -4.35 16.70
C LYS A 52 -4.07 -2.88 17.07
N ASP A 53 -3.18 -2.02 16.60
CA ASP A 53 -3.20 -0.57 16.88
C ASP A 53 -3.93 0.21 15.77
N LYS A 54 -4.93 -0.42 15.14
CA LYS A 54 -5.63 0.11 13.97
C LYS A 54 -6.27 1.47 14.28
N ILE A 55 -5.85 2.47 13.52
CA ILE A 55 -6.48 3.80 13.41
C ILE A 55 -7.35 3.84 12.15
N MET A 56 -6.90 3.21 11.06
CA MET A 56 -7.63 3.22 9.78
C MET A 56 -7.45 1.90 9.01
N PRO A 57 -8.40 1.56 8.11
CA PRO A 57 -8.27 0.39 7.26
C PRO A 57 -7.30 0.63 6.09
N SER A 58 -6.79 -0.47 5.54
CA SER A 58 -6.16 -0.49 4.23
C SER A 58 -7.21 -0.39 3.11
N PRO A 59 -6.87 0.16 1.93
CA PRO A 59 -7.80 0.21 0.80
C PRO A 59 -8.17 -1.18 0.30
N PHE A 60 -9.46 -1.42 0.04
CA PHE A 60 -9.90 -2.68 -0.55
C PHE A 60 -9.31 -2.93 -1.96
N THR A 61 -9.27 -1.88 -2.78
CA THR A 61 -8.68 -1.90 -4.13
C THR A 61 -7.78 -0.69 -4.36
N ILE A 62 -6.70 -0.90 -5.11
CA ILE A 62 -5.77 0.15 -5.54
C ILE A 62 -5.50 0.09 -7.04
N GLY A 63 -4.99 1.18 -7.61
CA GLY A 63 -4.63 1.24 -9.02
C GLY A 63 -3.35 0.48 -9.35
N CYS A 64 -3.30 -0.11 -10.55
CA CYS A 64 -2.11 -0.71 -11.14
C CYS A 64 -1.56 0.14 -12.29
N LYS A 65 -0.24 0.14 -12.52
CA LYS A 65 0.36 0.90 -13.64
C LYS A 65 -0.24 0.59 -15.03
N CYS A 66 -0.90 -0.55 -15.22
CA CYS A 66 -1.60 -0.89 -16.47
C CYS A 66 -2.98 -0.20 -16.65
N GLY A 67 -3.43 0.59 -15.66
CA GLY A 67 -4.76 1.19 -15.58
C GLY A 67 -5.81 0.30 -14.92
N GLY A 68 -5.46 -0.95 -14.62
CA GLY A 68 -6.33 -1.93 -13.96
C GLY A 68 -6.40 -1.75 -12.45
N TRP A 69 -7.20 -2.59 -11.79
CA TRP A 69 -7.35 -2.57 -10.34
C TRP A 69 -6.67 -3.78 -9.70
N ALA A 70 -6.11 -3.58 -8.52
CA ALA A 70 -5.50 -4.63 -7.71
C ALA A 70 -6.17 -4.71 -6.35
N GLU A 71 -6.35 -5.92 -5.86
CA GLU A 71 -6.97 -6.24 -4.58
C GLU A 71 -6.04 -7.09 -3.72
N HIS A 72 -6.34 -7.15 -2.43
CA HIS A 72 -5.64 -8.02 -1.48
C HIS A 72 -5.95 -9.48 -1.75
N VAL A 73 -4.91 -10.26 -2.00
CA VAL A 73 -4.96 -11.70 -2.24
C VAL A 73 -4.10 -12.45 -1.22
N ASP A 74 -4.24 -13.77 -1.18
CA ASP A 74 -3.40 -14.64 -0.34
C ASP A 74 -3.42 -14.27 1.16
N TRP A 75 -4.58 -13.85 1.67
CA TRP A 75 -4.83 -13.45 3.07
C TRP A 75 -4.19 -14.36 4.14
N HIS A 76 -4.15 -15.67 3.89
CA HIS A 76 -3.54 -16.66 4.80
C HIS A 76 -2.00 -16.59 4.85
N LYS A 77 -1.37 -15.80 3.97
CA LYS A 77 0.07 -15.53 3.90
C LYS A 77 0.42 -14.10 4.32
N ASP A 78 -0.53 -13.37 4.90
CA ASP A 78 -0.28 -12.03 5.41
C ASP A 78 0.86 -12.05 6.41
N ILE A 79 1.69 -11.01 6.32
CA ILE A 79 2.86 -10.90 7.15
C ILE A 79 2.53 -9.99 8.30
N TRP A 80 2.66 -10.53 9.50
CA TRP A 80 2.54 -9.79 10.75
C TRP A 80 3.86 -9.94 11.49
N PHE A 81 4.43 -8.81 11.90
CA PHE A 81 5.56 -8.84 12.81
C PHE A 81 5.05 -9.19 14.22
N SER A 82 5.94 -9.74 15.07
CA SER A 82 5.61 -9.95 16.49
C SER A 82 5.26 -8.63 17.18
N GLU A 83 4.65 -8.66 18.37
CA GLU A 83 4.10 -7.46 19.06
C GLU A 83 5.08 -6.28 19.27
N HIS A 84 6.39 -6.49 19.14
CA HIS A 84 7.42 -5.43 19.22
C HIS A 84 8.24 -5.29 17.93
N GLY A 85 7.84 -5.98 16.86
CA GLY A 85 8.63 -6.22 15.68
C GLY A 85 8.52 -5.14 14.60
N HIS A 86 8.10 -3.91 14.93
CA HIS A 86 8.02 -2.82 13.96
C HIS A 86 9.38 -2.59 13.29
N ARG A 87 9.38 -2.30 12.00
CA ARG A 87 10.60 -2.03 11.24
C ARG A 87 10.46 -0.76 10.40
N PRO A 88 11.53 0.03 10.24
CA PRO A 88 11.51 1.11 9.27
C PRO A 88 11.35 0.54 7.86
N ILE A 89 10.54 1.20 7.04
CA ILE A 89 10.38 0.82 5.64
C ILE A 89 11.64 1.14 4.81
N GLY A 90 11.97 0.25 3.86
CA GLY A 90 13.10 0.45 2.94
C GLY A 90 12.76 1.37 1.77
N ILE A 91 13.77 2.06 1.22
CA ILE A 91 13.64 2.90 0.02
C ILE A 91 13.11 2.07 -1.16
N GLY A 92 12.17 2.63 -1.92
CA GLY A 92 11.52 2.01 -3.07
C GLY A 92 10.40 1.02 -2.70
N MET A 93 10.18 0.75 -1.41
CA MET A 93 9.10 -0.14 -0.98
C MET A 93 7.75 0.59 -0.98
N LYS A 94 6.71 -0.15 -1.35
CA LYS A 94 5.32 0.34 -1.38
C LYS A 94 4.63 0.05 -0.07
N PHE A 95 3.82 0.98 0.40
CA PHE A 95 3.11 0.84 1.66
C PHE A 95 1.80 1.63 1.66
N PHE A 96 0.96 1.35 2.65
CA PHE A 96 -0.17 2.18 2.99
C PHE A 96 0.24 3.15 4.08
N ALA A 97 0.31 4.43 3.71
CA ALA A 97 0.60 5.51 4.64
C ALA A 97 -0.66 5.93 5.40
N LEU A 98 -0.53 6.44 6.62
CA LEU A 98 -1.65 7.07 7.32
C LEU A 98 -2.18 8.26 6.51
N ASP A 99 -3.50 8.32 6.32
CA ASP A 99 -4.18 9.41 5.61
C ASP A 99 -5.41 9.85 6.41
N HIS A 100 -5.20 10.86 7.25
CA HIS A 100 -6.25 11.44 8.09
C HIS A 100 -7.25 12.28 7.29
N GLU A 101 -6.97 12.63 6.03
CA GLU A 101 -7.91 13.38 5.19
C GLU A 101 -9.06 12.48 4.74
N TYR A 102 -8.76 11.25 4.33
CA TYR A 102 -9.76 10.31 3.80
C TYR A 102 -10.09 9.15 4.75
N GLY A 103 -9.35 8.98 5.84
CA GLY A 103 -9.60 7.95 6.85
C GLY A 103 -9.33 6.52 6.36
N CYS A 104 -8.47 6.36 5.35
CA CYS A 104 -8.07 5.07 4.79
C CYS A 104 -6.63 5.14 4.30
N GLY A 105 -5.85 4.08 4.52
CA GLY A 105 -4.43 4.07 4.20
C GLY A 105 -4.13 4.46 2.74
N LYS A 106 -3.18 5.36 2.51
CA LYS A 106 -2.88 5.84 1.16
C LYS A 106 -1.77 5.05 0.51
N ALA A 107 -2.04 4.48 -0.66
CA ALA A 107 -1.03 3.76 -1.46
C ALA A 107 0.14 4.69 -1.81
N SER A 108 1.31 4.36 -1.30
CA SER A 108 2.50 5.21 -1.31
C SER A 108 3.76 4.41 -1.61
N ILE A 109 4.83 5.09 -2.02
CA ILE A 109 6.18 4.55 -2.16
C ILE A 109 7.15 5.42 -1.38
N TYR A 110 7.98 4.80 -0.55
CA TYR A 110 8.96 5.53 0.24
C TYR A 110 10.22 5.80 -0.60
N MET A 111 10.61 7.07 -0.71
CA MET A 111 11.69 7.54 -1.58
C MET A 111 12.97 7.90 -0.83
N GLY A 112 12.98 7.78 0.51
CA GLY A 112 14.10 8.18 1.35
C GLY A 112 14.13 9.68 1.65
N GLU A 113 15.29 10.18 2.05
CA GLU A 113 15.50 11.61 2.22
C GLU A 113 15.45 12.34 0.87
N LYS A 114 14.83 13.52 0.86
CA LYS A 114 14.85 14.39 -0.31
C LYS A 114 16.25 14.99 -0.42
N LYS A 115 17.06 14.52 -1.38
CA LYS A 115 18.36 15.15 -1.67
C LYS A 115 18.08 16.61 -2.10
N GLY A 116 18.45 17.56 -1.25
CA GLY A 116 18.46 18.97 -1.62
C GLY A 116 19.47 19.18 -2.74
N TYR A 117 19.04 19.82 -3.81
CA TYR A 117 19.93 20.43 -4.81
C TYR A 117 20.29 21.84 -4.34
#